data_AF-A0A537RQP4-F1
#
_entry.id   AF-A0A537RQP4-F1
#
_cell.length_a   1.000
_cell.length_b   1.000
_cell.length_c   1.000
_cell.angle_alpha   90.00
_cell.angle_beta   90.00
_cell.angle_gamma   90.00
#
_symmetry.space_group_name_H-M   'P 1'
#
loop_
_entity.id
_entity.type
_entity.pdbx_description
1 polymer ?
#
loop_
_entity_poly.entity_id
_entity_poly.type
_entity_poly.pdbx_seq_one_letter_code
_entity_poly.pdbx_strand_id
1 'polypeptide(L)' 'MSKGFMDMRQWIALLEKENELRRIRAEVDWDREIGAVSRRALEKKGPALLFETIKGYRGGRCRQVLTN' A
#
# COMPACT_ATOMS: atom_id res chain seq x y z
N MET A 1 8.56 -6.98 -27.59
CA MET A 1 7.72 -6.17 -26.69
C MET A 1 8.58 -5.06 -26.13
N SER A 2 8.26 -3.79 -26.42
CA SER A 2 8.99 -2.67 -25.83
C SER A 2 8.91 -2.79 -24.31
N LYS A 3 10.06 -2.67 -23.64
CA LYS A 3 10.17 -2.55 -22.18
C LYS A 3 9.52 -1.23 -21.76
N GLY A 4 8.19 -1.18 -21.79
CA GLY A 4 7.43 -0.13 -21.13
C GLY A 4 7.78 -0.21 -19.65
N PHE A 5 8.10 0.93 -19.05
CA PHE A 5 8.38 1.05 -17.62
C PHE A 5 7.32 0.30 -16.81
N MET A 6 7.77 -0.38 -15.74
CA MET A 6 6.89 -1.13 -14.86
C MET A 6 5.83 -0.18 -14.29
N ASP A 7 4.56 -0.43 -14.60
CA ASP A 7 3.47 0.36 -14.03
C ASP A 7 3.28 0.04 -12.53
N MET A 8 2.52 0.87 -11.82
CA MET A 8 2.35 0.70 -10.38
C MET A 8 1.68 -0.62 -9.99
N ARG A 9 0.82 -1.19 -10.86
CA ARG A 9 0.17 -2.49 -10.60
C ARG A 9 1.17 -3.62 -10.76
N GLN A 10 2.02 -3.54 -11.77
CA GLN A 10 3.12 -4.48 -11.98
C GLN A 10 4.14 -4.41 -10.83
N TRP A 11 4.42 -3.22 -10.30
CA TRP A 11 5.26 -3.06 -9.12
C TRP A 11 4.66 -3.71 -7.87
N ILE A 12 3.37 -3.48 -7.60
CA ILE A 12 2.66 -4.13 -6.49
C ILE A 12 2.69 -5.66 -6.64
N ALA A 13 2.47 -6.18 -7.84
CA ALA A 13 2.52 -7.61 -8.12
C ALA A 13 3.92 -8.20 -7.89
N LEU A 14 4.99 -7.45 -8.22
CA LEU A 14 6.35 -7.86 -7.93
C LEU A 14 6.61 -7.93 -6.41
N LEU A 15 6.22 -6.89 -5.65
CA LEU A 15 6.37 -6.89 -4.19
C LEU A 15 5.61 -8.05 -3.54
N GLU A 16 4.41 -8.35 -4.02
CA GLU A 16 3.62 -9.50 -3.55
C GLU A 16 4.30 -10.84 -3.86
N LYS A 17 4.90 -10.97 -5.05
CA LYS A 17 5.65 -12.17 -5.44
C LYS A 17 6.90 -12.39 -4.59
N GLU A 18 7.63 -11.33 -4.28
CA GLU A 18 8.86 -11.37 -3.47
C GLU A 18 8.58 -11.39 -1.96
N ASN A 19 7.30 -11.46 -1.54
CA ASN A 19 6.88 -11.44 -0.14
C ASN A 19 7.28 -10.15 0.62
N GLU A 20 7.47 -9.07 -0.12
CA GLU A 20 7.83 -7.71 0.33
C GLU A 20 6.59 -6.79 0.44
N LEU A 21 5.37 -7.35 0.35
CA LEU A 21 4.11 -6.62 0.45
C LEU A 21 3.21 -7.19 1.55
N ARG A 22 2.65 -6.31 2.38
CA ARG A 22 1.57 -6.60 3.32
C ARG A 22 0.30 -5.84 2.94
N ARG A 23 -0.79 -6.56 2.70
CA ARG A 23 -2.13 -5.97 2.48
C ARG A 23 -2.83 -5.69 3.80
N ILE A 24 -3.29 -4.47 3.98
CA ILE A 24 -4.09 -4.02 5.12
C ILE A 24 -5.53 -3.86 4.65
N ARG A 25 -6.35 -4.87 4.96
CA ARG A 25 -7.79 -4.94 4.64
C ARG A 25 -8.68 -4.30 5.70
N ALA A 26 -8.13 -4.03 6.88
CA ALA A 26 -8.83 -3.29 7.91
C ALA A 26 -9.14 -1.88 7.40
N GLU A 27 -10.29 -1.34 7.81
CA GLU A 27 -10.57 0.07 7.57
C GLU A 27 -9.60 0.92 8.40
N VAL A 28 -8.92 1.86 7.74
CA VAL A 28 -8.00 2.80 8.36
C VAL A 28 -8.49 4.23 8.20
N ASP A 29 -8.22 5.07 9.19
CA ASP A 29 -8.42 6.50 9.11
C ASP A 29 -7.29 7.15 8.29
N TRP A 30 -7.64 8.08 7.42
CA TRP A 30 -6.65 8.82 6.65
C TRP A 30 -5.93 9.85 7.53
N ASP A 31 -6.57 10.32 8.60
CA ASP A 31 -5.98 11.28 9.52
C ASP A 31 -5.02 10.57 10.47
N ARG A 32 -3.71 10.76 10.22
CA ARG A 32 -2.57 10.27 11.01
C ARG A 32 -2.36 8.75 11.07
N GLU A 33 -3.41 7.93 11.03
CA GLU A 33 -3.28 6.47 11.22
C GLU A 33 -2.43 5.83 10.11
N ILE A 34 -2.71 6.10 8.83
CA ILE A 34 -1.88 5.59 7.71
C ILE A 34 -0.40 5.94 7.92
N GLY A 35 -0.11 7.19 8.29
CA GLY A 35 1.26 7.65 8.53
C GLY A 35 1.91 6.96 9.74
N ALA A 36 1.18 6.79 10.84
CA ALA A 36 1.67 6.13 12.04
C ALA A 36 1.98 4.63 11.79
N VAL A 37 1.11 3.93 11.06
CA VAL A 37 1.31 2.52 10.70
C VAL A 37 2.51 2.38 9.76
N SER A 38 2.61 3.26 8.75
CA SER A 38 3.74 3.27 7.81
C SER A 38 5.07 3.53 8.54
N ARG A 39 5.09 4.52 9.44
CA ARG A 39 6.26 4.81 10.27
C ARG A 39 6.69 3.61 11.11
N ARG A 40 5.73 2.89 11.68
CA ARG A 40 6.01 1.69 12.48
C ARG A 40 6.56 0.53 11.65
N ALA A 41 6.10 0.37 10.41
CA ALA A 41 6.65 -0.60 9.47
C ALA A 41 8.09 -0.25 9.09
N LEU A 42 8.35 1.02 8.76
CA LEU A 42 9.69 1.51 8.44
C LEU A 42 10.69 1.31 9.59
N GLU A 43 10.31 1.64 10.82
CA GLU A 43 11.14 1.43 12.01
C GLU A 43 11.53 -0.04 12.23
N LYS A 44 10.65 -0.95 11.82
CA LYS A 44 10.88 -2.40 11.89
C LYS A 44 11.58 -2.96 10.67
N LYS A 45 11.89 -2.14 9.66
CA LYS A 45 12.33 -2.58 8.32
C LYS A 45 11.37 -3.64 7.76
N GLY A 46 10.07 -3.38 7.93
CA GLY A 46 9.00 -4.26 7.48
C GLY A 46 8.73 -4.15 5.98
N PRO A 47 7.83 -4.98 5.45
CA PRO A 47 7.43 -4.95 4.04
C PRO A 47 6.62 -3.68 3.74
N ALA A 48 6.52 -3.36 2.45
CA ALA A 48 5.63 -2.31 1.96
C ALA A 48 4.17 -2.60 2.36
N LEU A 49 3.39 -1.57 2.68
CA LEU A 49 2.00 -1.72 3.07
C LEU A 49 1.05 -1.20 2.00
N LEU A 50 0.06 -2.01 1.62
CA LEU A 50 -1.05 -1.60 0.78
C LEU A 50 -2.34 -1.51 1.61
N PHE A 51 -2.78 -0.30 1.90
CA PHE A 51 -4.05 -0.03 2.55
C PHE A 51 -5.18 -0.10 1.53
N GLU A 52 -6.14 -1.00 1.74
CA GLU A 52 -7.21 -1.29 0.76
C GLU A 52 -8.54 -0.60 1.10
N THR A 53 -8.73 -0.18 2.35
CA THR A 53 -9.98 0.43 2.83
C THR A 53 -9.68 1.66 3.67
N ILE A 54 -10.01 2.83 3.12
CA ILE A 54 -9.83 4.12 3.80
C ILE A 54 -11.21 4.68 4.18
N LYS A 55 -11.37 5.01 5.46
CA LYS A 55 -12.59 5.58 6.03
C LYS A 55 -13.03 6.81 5.24
N GLY A 56 -14.29 6.84 4.81
CA GLY A 56 -14.87 7.93 4.01
C GLY A 56 -14.56 7.87 2.50
N TYR A 57 -13.67 7.00 2.04
CA TYR A 57 -13.23 6.95 0.62
C TYR A 57 -13.64 5.67 -0.13
N ARG A 58 -14.48 4.80 0.46
CA ARG A 58 -14.92 3.54 -0.17
C ARG A 58 -15.59 3.69 -1.55
N GLY A 59 -16.28 4.80 -1.79
CA GLY A 59 -16.91 5.12 -3.08
C GLY A 59 -16.09 6.06 -3.98
N GLY A 60 -14.90 6.46 -3.55
CA GLY A 60 -14.05 7.41 -4.27
C GLY A 60 -13.17 6.78 -5.35
N ARG A 61 -12.42 7.62 -6.07
CA ARG A 61 -11.41 7.17 -7.06
C ARG A 61 -10.13 6.65 -6.38
N CYS A 62 -9.75 7.23 -5.25
CA CYS A 62 -8.55 6.87 -4.48
C CYS A 62 -8.94 6.00 -3.29
N ARG A 63 -9.04 4.69 -3.50
CA ARG A 63 -9.46 3.71 -2.49
C ARG A 63 -8.30 3.02 -1.80
N GLN A 64 -7.12 3.09 -2.39
CA GLN A 64 -5.95 2.35 -1.96
C GLN A 64 -4.74 3.27 -1.89
N VAL A 65 -3.89 3.03 -0.89
CA VAL A 65 -2.64 3.76 -0.68
C VAL A 65 -1.52 2.75 -0.45
N LEU A 66 -0.45 2.87 -1.23
CA LEU A 66 0.78 2.09 -1.08
C LEU A 66 1.81 2.91 -0.29
N THR A 67 2.50 2.27 0.66
CA THR A 67 3.55 2.86 1.51
C THR A 67 4.74 1.91 1.64
N ASN A 68 5.92 2.43 2.03
CA ASN A 68 7.19 1.71 2.19
C ASN A 68 7.57 1.67 3.67
#